data_AF-A0A7S3HXW5-F1
#
_entry.id   AF-A0A7S3HXW5-F1
#
_cell.length_a   1.000
_cell.length_b   1.000
_cell.length_c   1.000
_cell.angle_alpha   90.00
_cell.angle_beta   90.00
_cell.angle_gamma   90.00
#
_symmetry.space_group_name_H-M   'P 1'
#
loop_
_entity.id
_entity.type
_entity.pdbx_description
1 polymer ?
#
loop_
_entity_poly.entity_id
_entity_poly.type
_entity_poly.pdbx_seq_one_letter_code
_entity_poly.pdbx_strand_id
1 'polypeptide(L)'
;MTQSVPVVVALFLVTYAFKFALLAEMNQGCIPSLFAVVGIYIAVLFYFCFDEKISVSKIIGLVLIVLCIAFLALDQKEEGSGVNEYSASEKRIFGLLAVFCGLCAPLFWTFKGYFLRRTIDHGLFTSTKDLAIDSQ
;
A
#
# COMPACT_ATOMS: atom_id res chain seq x y z
N MET A 1 -2.09 -16.19 15.65
CA MET A 1 -3.12 -15.13 15.50
C MET A 1 -2.56 -13.71 15.32
N THR A 2 -1.44 -13.33 15.92
CA THR A 2 -0.90 -11.94 15.84
C THR A 2 -0.42 -11.51 14.45
N GLN A 3 -0.01 -12.45 13.57
CA GLN A 3 0.42 -12.13 12.21
C GLN A 3 -0.71 -11.78 11.24
N SER A 4 -1.94 -12.23 11.53
CA SER A 4 -3.09 -12.03 10.64
C SER A 4 -3.73 -10.65 10.82
N VAL A 5 -3.56 -10.03 11.99
CA VAL A 5 -4.17 -8.74 12.34
C VAL A 5 -3.76 -7.61 11.39
N PRO A 6 -2.46 -7.38 11.08
CA PRO A 6 -2.06 -6.32 10.15
C PRO A 6 -2.62 -6.52 8.74
N VAL A 7 -2.73 -7.78 8.29
CA VAL A 7 -3.28 -8.12 6.97
C VAL A 7 -4.77 -7.81 6.91
N VAL A 8 -5.52 -8.21 7.93
CA VAL A 8 -6.97 -7.92 8.01
C VAL A 8 -7.23 -6.42 8.06
N VAL A 9 -6.47 -5.66 8.87
CA VAL A 9 -6.58 -4.20 8.93
C VAL A 9 -6.25 -3.56 7.58
N ALA A 10 -5.20 -4.01 6.90
CA ALA A 10 -4.85 -3.53 5.56
C ALA A 10 -5.99 -3.79 4.56
N LEU A 11 -6.60 -4.97 4.59
CA LEU A 11 -7.73 -5.30 3.72
C LEU A 11 -8.93 -4.38 3.96
N PHE A 12 -9.27 -4.10 5.22
CA PHE A 12 -10.33 -3.11 5.52
C PHE A 12 -10.00 -1.74 4.93
N LEU A 13 -8.76 -1.26 5.10
CA LEU A 13 -8.32 0.02 4.54
C LEU A 13 -8.41 0.04 3.01
N VAL A 14 -8.04 -1.06 2.34
CA VAL A 14 -8.19 -1.19 0.88
C VAL A 14 -9.67 -1.14 0.48
N THR A 15 -10.55 -1.85 1.19
CA THR A 15 -11.99 -1.81 0.92
C THR A 15 -12.55 -0.39 1.05
N TYR A 16 -12.16 0.34 2.10
CA TYR A 16 -12.55 1.75 2.26
C TYR A 16 -11.95 2.64 1.16
N ALA A 17 -10.70 2.41 0.75
CA ALA A 17 -10.07 3.15 -0.34
C ALA A 17 -10.86 3.01 -1.65
N PHE A 18 -11.26 1.80 -2.01
CA PHE A 18 -12.12 1.58 -3.19
C PHE A 18 -13.51 2.19 -3.05
N LYS A 19 -14.12 2.12 -1.85
CA LYS A 19 -15.41 2.77 -1.57
C LYS A 19 -15.33 4.29 -1.78
N PHE A 20 -14.31 4.94 -1.24
CA PHE A 20 -14.12 6.38 -1.39
C PHE A 20 -13.72 6.76 -2.82
N ALA A 21 -12.93 5.93 -3.51
CA ALA A 21 -12.60 6.14 -4.93
C ALA A 21 -13.86 6.13 -5.82
N LEU A 22 -14.81 5.23 -5.52
CA LEU A 22 -16.12 5.19 -6.18
C LEU A 22 -16.93 6.47 -5.93
N LEU A 23 -17.00 6.95 -4.69
CA LEU A 23 -17.72 8.18 -4.33
C LEU A 23 -17.06 9.45 -4.88
N ALA A 24 -15.75 9.41 -5.09
CA ALA A 24 -14.97 10.49 -5.67
C ALA A 24 -14.92 10.47 -7.21
N GLU A 25 -15.55 9.48 -7.85
CA GLU A 25 -15.48 9.25 -9.30
C GLU A 25 -14.03 9.15 -9.83
N MET A 26 -13.13 8.64 -9.00
CA MET A 26 -11.72 8.47 -9.38
C MET A 26 -11.51 7.23 -10.23
N ASN A 27 -10.43 7.23 -11.02
CA ASN A 27 -9.93 6.00 -11.61
C ASN A 27 -9.56 5.00 -10.50
N GLN A 28 -10.30 3.89 -10.43
CA GLN A 28 -10.10 2.86 -9.43
C GLN A 28 -8.75 2.16 -9.57
N GLY A 29 -8.14 2.18 -10.77
CA GLY A 29 -6.78 1.69 -11.01
C GLY A 29 -5.70 2.49 -10.25
N CYS A 30 -6.02 3.70 -9.79
CA CYS A 30 -5.15 4.47 -8.91
C CYS A 30 -4.93 3.75 -7.57
N ILE A 31 -5.97 3.12 -6.99
CA ILE A 31 -5.91 2.46 -5.68
C ILE A 31 -4.89 1.31 -5.63
N PRO A 32 -4.92 0.28 -6.51
CA PRO A 32 -3.92 -0.77 -6.50
C PRO A 32 -2.53 -0.26 -6.87
N SER A 33 -2.44 0.83 -7.63
CA SER A 33 -1.15 1.46 -7.98
C SER A 33 -0.47 2.10 -6.77
N LEU A 34 -1.24 2.65 -5.82
CA LEU A 34 -0.71 3.13 -4.54
C LEU A 34 -0.03 2.01 -3.74
N PHE A 35 -0.35 0.73 -3.98
CA PHE A 35 0.31 -0.38 -3.29
C PHE A 35 1.78 -0.54 -3.68
N ALA A 36 2.19 -0.02 -4.83
CA ALA A 36 3.60 0.00 -5.22
C ALA A 36 4.46 0.82 -4.25
N VAL A 37 3.85 1.74 -3.48
CA VAL A 37 4.52 2.50 -2.41
C VAL A 37 5.04 1.58 -1.29
N VAL A 38 4.55 0.34 -1.17
CA VAL A 38 5.12 -0.63 -0.22
C VAL A 38 6.63 -0.82 -0.40
N GLY A 39 7.12 -0.75 -1.65
CA GLY A 39 8.54 -0.84 -1.96
C GLY A 39 9.33 0.35 -1.43
N ILE A 40 8.74 1.55 -1.49
CA ILE A 40 9.31 2.77 -0.91
C ILE A 40 9.40 2.61 0.61
N TYR A 41 8.31 2.18 1.26
CA TYR A 41 8.29 1.97 2.70
C TYR A 41 9.30 0.93 3.16
N ILE A 42 9.43 -0.20 2.45
CA ILE A 42 10.42 -1.23 2.74
C ILE A 42 11.84 -0.68 2.56
N ALA A 43 12.10 0.06 1.48
CA ALA A 43 13.42 0.63 1.23
C ALA A 43 13.84 1.62 2.33
N VAL A 44 12.93 2.50 2.75
CA VAL A 44 13.15 3.43 3.87
C VAL A 44 13.41 2.66 5.17
N LEU A 45 12.58 1.66 5.47
CA LEU A 45 12.71 0.88 6.70
C LEU A 45 14.01 0.05 6.72
N PHE A 46 14.43 -0.56 5.61
CA PHE A 46 15.69 -1.31 5.55
C PHE A 46 16.92 -0.41 5.65
N TYR A 47 16.85 0.79 5.11
CA TYR A 47 17.92 1.77 5.28
C TYR A 47 18.12 2.17 6.74
N PHE A 48 17.03 2.45 7.47
CA PHE A 48 17.13 2.90 8.87
C PHE A 48 17.27 1.79 9.91
N CYS A 49 16.67 0.61 9.70
CA CYS A 49 16.65 -0.45 10.70
C CYS A 49 17.70 -1.54 10.50
N PHE A 50 18.22 -1.71 9.28
CA PHE A 50 19.13 -2.81 8.92
C PHE A 50 20.42 -2.32 8.24
N ASP A 51 20.66 -1.00 8.21
CA ASP A 51 21.82 -0.37 7.56
C ASP A 51 22.05 -0.82 6.11
N GLU A 52 20.98 -1.21 5.40
CA GLU A 52 21.09 -1.66 4.02
C GLU A 52 21.28 -0.47 3.07
N LYS A 53 22.40 -0.47 2.34
CA LYS A 53 22.66 0.55 1.32
C LYS A 53 21.70 0.38 0.13
N ILE A 54 21.00 1.45 -0.21
CA ILE A 54 20.12 1.49 -1.38
C ILE A 54 20.96 1.71 -2.63
N SER A 55 20.98 0.72 -3.53
CA SER A 55 21.62 0.84 -4.85
C SER A 55 20.91 1.90 -5.71
N VAL A 56 21.67 2.59 -6.56
CA VAL A 56 21.16 3.61 -7.50
C VAL A 56 20.04 3.04 -8.38
N SER A 57 20.15 1.79 -8.82
CA SER A 57 19.11 1.13 -9.63
C SER A 57 17.78 1.02 -8.88
N LYS A 58 17.80 0.82 -7.55
CA LYS A 58 16.58 0.79 -6.72
C LYS A 58 15.95 2.18 -6.67
N ILE A 59 16.76 3.24 -6.52
CA ILE A 59 16.28 4.63 -6.49
C ILE A 59 15.57 4.98 -7.80
N ILE A 60 16.16 4.63 -8.96
CA ILE A 60 15.53 4.84 -10.27
C ILE A 60 14.16 4.14 -10.34
N GLY A 61 14.07 2.89 -9.88
CA GLY A 61 12.81 2.16 -9.81
C GLY A 61 11.76 2.85 -8.93
N LEU A 62 12.14 3.36 -7.76
CA LEU A 62 11.21 4.09 -6.87
C LEU A 62 10.69 5.38 -7.53
N VAL A 63 11.54 6.13 -8.23
CA VAL A 63 11.14 7.34 -8.96
C VAL A 63 10.14 7.00 -10.07
N LEU A 64 10.40 5.94 -10.84
CA LEU A 64 9.49 5.50 -11.90
C LEU A 64 8.12 5.07 -11.35
N ILE A 65 8.08 4.38 -10.20
CA ILE A 65 6.82 4.02 -9.53
C ILE A 65 5.99 5.28 -9.20
N VAL A 66 6.62 6.30 -8.61
CA VAL A 66 5.94 7.55 -8.25
C VAL A 66 5.39 8.25 -9.50
N LEU A 67 6.15 8.27 -10.60
CA LEU A 67 5.70 8.84 -11.87
C LEU A 67 4.49 8.08 -12.45
N CYS A 68 4.52 6.74 -12.42
CA CYS A 68 3.39 5.93 -12.88
C CYS A 68 2.11 6.21 -12.08
N ILE A 69 2.22 6.31 -10.75
CA ILE A 69 1.09 6.65 -9.88
C ILE A 69 0.55 8.05 -10.22
N ALA A 70 1.44 9.02 -10.46
CA ALA A 70 1.03 10.38 -10.84
C ALA A 70 0.26 10.38 -12.17
N PHE A 71 0.72 9.65 -13.18
CA PHE A 71 -0.01 9.54 -14.45
C PHE A 71 -1.37 8.85 -14.31
N LEU A 72 -1.46 7.79 -13.52
CA LEU A 72 -2.74 7.12 -13.26
C LEU A 72 -3.72 7.97 -12.46
N ALA A 73 -3.22 8.87 -11.61
CA ALA A 73 -4.07 9.81 -10.87
C ALA A 73 -4.63 10.92 -11.76
N LEU A 74 -3.97 11.24 -12.88
CA LEU A 74 -4.44 12.23 -13.87
C LEU A 74 -5.49 11.65 -14.83
N ASP A 75 -5.56 10.33 -14.95
CA ASP A 75 -6.53 9.64 -15.78
C ASP A 75 -7.93 9.78 -15.16
N GLN A 76 -8.75 10.66 -15.72
CA GLN A 76 -10.11 10.92 -15.24
C GLN A 76 -11.06 9.85 -15.78
N LYS A 77 -11.89 9.30 -14.89
CA LYS A 77 -12.94 8.37 -15.29
C LYS A 77 -14.11 9.17 -15.87
N GLU A 78 -14.52 8.89 -17.11
CA GLU A 78 -15.72 9.49 -17.69
C GLU A 78 -16.95 9.17 -16.82
N GLU A 79 -17.79 10.19 -16.63
CA GLU A 79 -18.87 10.29 -15.64
C GLU A 79 -19.78 9.05 -15.65
N GLY A 80 -19.65 8.21 -14.64
CA GLY A 80 -20.60 7.14 -14.35
C GLY A 80 -21.74 7.70 -13.52
N SER A 81 -22.90 7.91 -14.15
CA SER A 81 -24.15 8.41 -13.57
C SER A 81 -24.50 7.77 -12.22
N GLY A 82 -24.10 8.42 -11.12
CA GLY A 82 -24.36 8.01 -9.75
C GLY A 82 -25.57 8.74 -9.17
N VAL A 83 -26.48 7.98 -8.57
CA VAL A 83 -27.80 8.37 -8.03
C VAL A 83 -27.75 9.41 -6.87
N ASN A 84 -26.57 9.90 -6.47
CA ASN A 84 -26.38 10.92 -5.44
C ASN A 84 -25.51 12.06 -5.97
N GLU A 85 -26.11 13.24 -6.10
CA GLU A 85 -25.46 14.45 -6.60
C GLU A 85 -24.61 15.08 -5.49
N TYR A 86 -23.42 14.52 -5.25
CA TYR A 86 -22.44 15.07 -4.31
C TYR A 86 -21.81 16.35 -4.87
N SER A 87 -21.59 17.34 -4.00
CA SER A 87 -20.89 18.57 -4.37
C SER A 87 -19.44 18.29 -4.79
N ALA A 88 -18.89 19.11 -5.68
CA ALA A 88 -17.50 19.01 -6.11
C ALA A 88 -16.51 19.03 -4.92
N SER A 89 -16.84 19.73 -3.83
CA SER A 89 -16.03 19.74 -2.61
C SER A 89 -16.03 18.38 -1.89
N GLU A 90 -17.17 17.68 -1.85
CA GLU A 90 -17.30 16.38 -1.19
C GLU A 90 -16.56 15.30 -1.97
N LYS A 91 -16.68 15.30 -3.30
CA LYS A 91 -15.92 14.41 -4.19
C LYS A 91 -14.41 14.53 -3.97
N ARG A 92 -13.89 15.76 -3.78
CA ARG A 92 -12.47 15.99 -3.45
C ARG A 92 -12.08 15.39 -2.10
N ILE A 93 -12.92 15.54 -1.08
CA ILE A 93 -12.67 14.96 0.26
C ILE A 93 -12.66 13.43 0.19
N PHE A 94 -13.61 12.83 -0.53
CA PHE A 94 -13.62 11.39 -0.76
C PHE A 94 -12.36 10.93 -1.51
N GLY A 95 -11.90 11.70 -2.51
CA GLY A 95 -10.68 11.36 -3.23
C GLY A 95 -9.44 11.38 -2.33
N LEU A 96 -9.32 12.38 -1.46
CA LEU A 96 -8.24 12.45 -0.46
C LEU A 96 -8.31 11.28 0.52
N LEU A 97 -9.50 10.92 1.01
CA LEU A 97 -9.70 9.76 1.88
C LEU A 97 -9.33 8.45 1.18
N ALA A 98 -9.67 8.30 -0.10
CA ALA A 98 -9.32 7.14 -0.90
C ALA A 98 -7.80 6.96 -1.00
N VAL A 99 -7.09 8.05 -1.33
CA VAL A 99 -5.63 8.06 -1.40
C VAL A 99 -5.01 7.80 -0.03
N PHE A 100 -5.51 8.43 1.03
CA PHE A 100 -5.02 8.24 2.39
C PHE A 100 -5.15 6.77 2.84
N CYS A 101 -6.34 6.18 2.70
CA CYS A 101 -6.56 4.76 3.02
C CYS A 101 -5.69 3.84 2.15
N GLY A 102 -5.55 4.15 0.85
CA GLY A 102 -4.71 3.41 -0.08
C GLY A 102 -3.22 3.47 0.25
N LEU A 103 -2.73 4.58 0.80
CA LEU A 103 -1.35 4.75 1.27
C LEU A 103 -1.09 4.15 2.66
N CYS A 104 -2.11 4.06 3.52
CA CYS A 104 -1.99 3.45 4.84
C CYS A 104 -1.96 1.92 4.77
N ALA A 105 -2.70 1.28 3.88
CA ALA A 105 -2.73 -0.19 3.78
C ALA A 105 -1.32 -0.82 3.57
N PRO A 106 -0.47 -0.29 2.68
CA PRO A 106 0.90 -0.78 2.50
C PRO A 106 1.77 -0.66 3.75
N LEU A 107 1.55 0.32 4.64
CA LEU A 107 2.31 0.43 5.89
C LEU A 107 2.16 -0.81 6.76
N PHE A 108 0.94 -1.37 6.84
CA PHE A 108 0.68 -2.59 7.61
C PHE A 108 1.36 -3.82 6.99
N TRP A 109 1.46 -3.89 5.66
CA TRP A 109 2.24 -4.93 4.99
C TRP A 109 3.74 -4.76 5.22
N THR A 110 4.25 -3.53 5.20
CA THR A 110 5.64 -3.23 5.56
C THR A 110 5.96 -3.64 6.99
N PHE A 111 5.03 -3.43 7.93
CA PHE A 111 5.19 -3.87 9.32
C PHE A 111 5.37 -5.39 9.42
N LYS A 112 4.57 -6.18 8.69
CA LYS A 112 4.76 -7.63 8.59
C LYS A 112 6.16 -7.98 8.05
N GLY A 113 6.61 -7.30 7.00
CA GLY A 113 7.95 -7.49 6.43
C GLY A 113 9.08 -7.18 7.42
N TYR A 114 8.92 -6.14 8.23
CA TYR A 114 9.86 -5.77 9.29
C TYR A 114 10.03 -6.88 10.34
N PHE A 115 8.93 -7.39 10.92
CA PHE A 115 9.01 -8.45 11.93
C PHE A 115 9.60 -9.73 11.36
N LEU A 116 9.23 -10.09 10.12
CA LEU A 116 9.80 -11.24 9.45
C LEU A 116 11.33 -11.09 9.32
N ARG A 117 11.79 -9.96 8.80
CA ARG A 117 13.22 -9.70 8.62
C ARG A 117 13.97 -9.68 9.96
N ARG A 118 13.41 -9.02 10.97
CA ARG A 118 13.98 -8.96 12.33
C ARG A 118 14.08 -10.34 12.98
N THR A 119 13.10 -11.21 12.77
CA THR A 119 13.12 -12.56 13.33
C THR A 119 14.19 -13.44 12.67
N ILE A 120 14.36 -13.29 11.35
CA ILE A 120 15.43 -13.97 10.59
C ILE A 120 16.81 -13.51 11.07
N ASP A 121 17.00 -12.20 11.26
CA ASP A 121 18.28 -11.61 11.69
C ASP A 121 18.71 -12.06 13.09
N HIS A 122 17.75 -12.22 14.02
CA HIS A 122 18.01 -12.77 15.36
C HIS A 122 18.24 -14.29 15.39
N GLY A 123 18.29 -14.98 14.24
CA GLY A 123 18.62 -16.40 14.15
C GLY A 123 17.60 -17.36 14.77
N LEU A 124 16.38 -16.87 15.05
CA LEU A 124 15.30 -17.67 15.67
C LEU A 124 14.72 -18.73 14.73
N PHE A 125 14.95 -18.63 13.42
CA PHE A 125 14.57 -19.64 12.42
C PHE A 125 15.67 -19.81 11.37
N THR A 126 16.40 -20.92 11.45
CA THR A 126 17.49 -21.26 10.51
C THR A 126 16.97 -21.85 9.19
N SER A 127 15.67 -22.19 9.12
CA SER A 127 15.07 -22.90 7.99
C SER A 127 13.75 -22.26 7.54
N THR A 128 13.63 -21.98 6.24
CA THR A 128 12.39 -21.49 5.60
C THR A 128 11.21 -22.45 5.74
N LYS A 129 11.46 -23.70 6.17
CA LYS A 129 10.43 -24.71 6.42
C LYS A 129 9.61 -24.45 7.68
N ASP A 130 10.17 -23.74 8.67
CA ASP A 130 9.48 -23.46 9.94
C ASP A 130 8.43 -22.34 9.80
N LEU A 131 8.54 -21.52 8.75
CA LEU A 131 7.59 -20.45 8.42
C LEU A 131 6.34 -20.95 7.66
N ALA A 132 6.36 -22.20 7.18
CA ALA A 132 5.27 -22.78 6.38
C ALA A 132 4.24 -23.56 7.22
N ILE A 133 4.48 -23.75 8.53
CA ILE A 133 3.62 -24.56 9.41
C ILE A 133 2.59 -23.65 10.10
N ASP A 134 1.72 -23.02 9.31
CA ASP A 134 0.42 -22.52 9.79
C ASP A 134 -0.66 -22.73 8.71
N SER A 135 -0.43 -23.69 7.80
CA SER A 135 -1.40 -24.15 6.79
C SER A 135 -1.87 -25.58 7.08
N GLN A 136 -2.26 -25.85 8.33
CA GLN A 136 -3.08 -27.03 8.67
C GLN A 136 -4.36 -26.59 9.36
#